data_AF-U3U198-F1
#
_entry.id   AF-U3U198-F1
#
_cell.length_a   1.000
_cell.length_b   1.000
_cell.length_c   1.000
_cell.angle_alpha   90.00
_cell.angle_beta   90.00
_cell.angle_gamma   90.00
#
_symmetry.space_group_name_H-M   'P 1'
#
loop_
_entity.id
_entity.type
_entity.pdbx_description
1 polymer ?
#
loop_
_entity_poly.entity_id
_entity_poly.type
_entity_poly.pdbx_seq_one_letter_code
_entity_poly.pdbx_strand_id
1 'polypeptide(L)' 'MKKILLVVTISCFAVLVGCKEEAKTTKWYRDHPDELKVVYDKCKKSGDASENCKNANEAHYQIEQLNAPEINFN' A
#
# COMPACT_ATOMS: atom_id res chain seq x y z
N MET A 1 9.40 -5.97 -55.90
CA MET A 1 8.42 -6.72 -55.10
C MET A 1 9.17 -7.56 -54.08
N LYS A 2 9.19 -7.14 -52.82
CA LYS A 2 9.87 -7.84 -51.72
C LYS A 2 8.86 -7.92 -50.59
N LYS A 3 8.23 -9.09 -50.46
CA LYS A 3 7.26 -9.43 -49.42
C LYS A 3 8.03 -9.52 -48.11
N ILE A 4 8.21 -8.39 -47.42
CA ILE A 4 8.77 -8.38 -46.07
C ILE A 4 7.62 -8.65 -45.11
N LEU A 5 7.45 -9.95 -44.90
CA LEU A 5 6.94 -10.62 -43.71
C LEU A 5 6.43 -9.67 -42.61
N LEU A 6 5.09 -9.52 -42.60
CA LEU A 6 4.28 -9.24 -41.42
C LEU A 6 4.59 -10.32 -40.36
N VAL A 7 5.55 -10.05 -39.48
CA VAL A 7 5.73 -10.84 -38.25
C VAL A 7 5.27 -9.98 -37.10
N VAL A 8 4.03 -10.26 -36.72
CA VAL A 8 3.35 -9.84 -35.51
C VAL A 8 4.19 -10.29 -34.31
N THR A 9 5.02 -9.41 -33.78
CA THR A 9 5.51 -9.52 -32.41
C THR A 9 4.82 -8.45 -31.56
N ILE A 10 3.50 -8.61 -31.41
CA ILE A 10 2.77 -8.06 -30.26
C ILE A 10 3.21 -8.90 -29.06
N SER A 11 4.45 -8.65 -28.62
CA SER A 11 5.03 -9.24 -27.43
C SER A 11 4.31 -8.63 -26.24
N CYS A 12 3.52 -9.47 -25.58
CA CYS A 12 2.82 -9.25 -24.32
C CYS A 12 3.60 -8.40 -23.31
N PHE A 13 3.44 -7.08 -23.38
CA PHE A 13 3.61 -6.21 -22.23
C PHE A 13 2.22 -5.84 -21.69
N ALA A 14 1.40 -6.86 -21.43
CA ALA A 14 0.42 -6.75 -20.35
C ALA A 14 1.21 -6.84 -19.04
N VAL A 15 2.03 -5.83 -18.77
CA VAL A 15 2.61 -5.62 -17.45
C VAL A 15 1.41 -5.38 -16.57
N LEU A 16 1.00 -6.44 -15.86
CA LEU A 16 0.34 -6.43 -14.57
C LEU A 16 -0.09 -5.01 -14.16
N VAL A 17 -1.16 -4.49 -14.77
CA VAL A 17 -2.11 -3.67 -14.04
C VAL A 17 -2.81 -4.63 -13.09
N GLY A 18 -2.03 -5.25 -12.19
CA GLY A 18 -2.55 -5.81 -10.97
C GLY A 18 -3.32 -4.66 -10.37
N CYS A 19 -4.62 -4.85 -10.21
CA CYS A 19 -5.52 -3.88 -9.63
C CYS A 19 -4.76 -3.21 -8.49
N LYS A 20 -4.27 -1.99 -8.71
CA LYS A 20 -3.79 -1.18 -7.60
C LYS A 20 -5.06 -0.95 -6.83
N GLU A 21 -5.25 -1.70 -5.74
CA GLU A 21 -6.30 -1.40 -4.79
C GLU A 21 -6.23 0.10 -4.56
N GLU A 22 -7.37 0.76 -4.74
CA GLU A 22 -7.43 2.20 -4.51
C GLU A 22 -6.85 2.47 -3.13
N ALA A 23 -5.88 3.39 -3.09
CA ALA A 23 -5.17 3.69 -1.87
C ALA A 23 -6.17 4.24 -0.85
N LYS A 24 -6.38 3.51 0.24
CA LYS A 24 -7.17 3.96 1.38
C LYS A 24 -6.38 5.03 2.10
N THR A 25 -7.09 6.04 2.61
CA THR A 25 -6.46 7.15 3.32
C THR A 25 -6.02 6.74 4.73
N THR A 26 -5.11 7.50 5.33
CA THR A 26 -4.75 7.33 6.74
C THR A 26 -5.98 7.39 7.65
N LYS A 27 -6.94 8.28 7.35
CA LYS A 27 -8.19 8.38 8.13
C LYS A 27 -9.00 7.09 8.06
N TRP A 28 -9.13 6.50 6.87
CA TRP A 28 -9.83 5.21 6.72
C TRP A 28 -9.25 4.16 7.67
N TYR A 29 -7.94 3.99 7.67
CA TYR A 29 -7.29 3.01 8.53
C TYR A 29 -7.46 3.29 10.03
N ARG A 30 -7.45 4.56 10.46
CA ARG A 30 -7.76 4.89 11.86
C ARG A 30 -9.20 4.53 12.25
N ASP A 31 -10.14 4.72 11.33
CA ASP A 31 -11.56 4.40 11.56
C ASP A 31 -11.86 2.89 11.45
N HIS A 32 -10.93 2.11 10.85
CA HIS A 32 -11.08 0.67 10.56
C HIS A 32 -9.89 -0.13 11.14
N PRO A 33 -9.81 -0.30 12.48
CA PRO A 33 -8.65 -0.88 13.15
C PRO A 33 -8.37 -2.35 12.76
N ASP A 34 -9.41 -3.14 12.46
CA ASP A 34 -9.25 -4.53 12.01
C ASP A 34 -8.55 -4.60 10.64
N GLU A 35 -8.93 -3.71 9.72
CA GLU A 35 -8.32 -3.62 8.39
C GLU A 35 -6.90 -3.05 8.49
N LEU A 36 -6.71 -2.01 9.30
CA LEU A 36 -5.38 -1.47 9.61
C LEU A 36 -4.46 -2.58 10.12
N LYS A 37 -4.90 -3.42 11.05
CA LYS A 37 -4.08 -4.50 11.59
C LYS A 37 -3.58 -5.43 10.49
N VAL A 38 -4.47 -5.89 9.62
CA VAL A 38 -4.14 -6.79 8.51
C VAL A 38 -3.14 -6.14 7.54
N VAL A 39 -3.41 -4.90 7.12
CA VAL A 39 -2.57 -4.19 6.15
C VAL A 39 -1.21 -3.84 6.75
N TYR A 40 -1.18 -3.29 7.97
CA TYR A 40 0.06 -2.96 8.68
C TYR A 40 0.95 -4.19 8.88
N ASP A 41 0.39 -5.31 9.35
CA ASP A 41 1.14 -6.56 9.56
C ASP A 41 1.72 -7.09 8.23
N LYS A 42 1.00 -6.93 7.12
CA LYS A 42 1.49 -7.26 5.78
C LYS A 42 2.64 -6.32 5.36
N CYS A 43 2.48 -5.01 5.53
CA CYS A 43 3.48 -4.01 5.18
C CYS A 43 4.80 -4.19 5.93
N LYS A 44 4.73 -4.53 7.23
CA LYS A 44 5.91 -4.83 8.06
C LYS A 44 6.68 -6.06 7.57
N LYS A 45 5.98 -7.08 7.06
CA LYS A 45 6.60 -8.31 6.55
C LYS A 45 7.19 -8.14 5.15
N SER A 46 6.50 -7.40 4.28
CA SER A 46 6.92 -7.24 2.88
C SER A 46 7.94 -6.14 2.67
N GLY A 47 7.97 -5.11 3.54
CA GLY A 47 8.73 -3.89 3.28
C GLY A 47 8.16 -3.06 2.12
N ASP A 48 6.87 -3.26 1.78
CA ASP A 48 6.21 -2.56 0.68
C ASP A 48 6.11 -1.05 0.96
N ALA A 49 6.41 -0.24 -0.06
CA ALA A 49 6.34 1.21 -0.04
C ALA A 49 5.10 1.76 -0.77
N SER A 50 4.10 0.91 -1.03
CA SER A 50 2.82 1.31 -1.60
C SER A 50 2.12 2.37 -0.76
N GLU A 51 1.22 3.12 -1.39
CA GLU A 51 0.48 4.19 -0.72
C GLU A 51 -0.40 3.65 0.42
N ASN A 52 -0.95 2.44 0.27
CA ASN A 52 -1.64 1.75 1.37
C ASN A 52 -0.70 1.48 2.54
N CYS A 53 0.54 1.05 2.30
CA CYS A 53 1.50 0.84 3.38
C CYS A 53 1.94 2.15 4.04
N LYS A 54 2.13 3.24 3.30
CA LYS A 54 2.40 4.55 3.89
C LYS A 54 1.26 5.00 4.79
N ASN A 55 0.02 4.90 4.29
CA ASN A 55 -1.16 5.34 5.03
C ASN A 55 -1.46 4.47 6.25
N ALA A 56 -1.25 3.15 6.16
CA ALA A 56 -1.40 2.23 7.29
C ALA A 56 -0.32 2.47 8.36
N ASN A 57 0.95 2.65 7.95
CA ASN A 57 2.03 2.96 8.89
C ASN A 57 1.79 4.28 9.63
N GLU A 58 1.37 5.31 8.91
CA GLU A 58 1.02 6.61 9.50
C GLU A 58 -0.17 6.49 10.47
N ALA A 59 -1.21 5.75 10.10
CA ALA A 59 -2.36 5.52 10.97
C ALA A 59 -1.96 4.80 12.26
N HIS A 60 -1.13 3.76 12.16
CA HIS A 60 -0.58 3.05 13.31
C HIS A 60 0.20 4.00 14.23
N TYR A 61 1.13 4.78 13.67
CA TYR A 61 1.92 5.74 14.43
C TYR A 61 1.05 6.76 15.18
N GLN A 62 0.03 7.31 14.52
CA GLN A 62 -0.88 8.26 15.16
C GLN A 62 -1.67 7.63 16.31
N ILE A 63 -2.11 6.38 16.16
CA ILE A 63 -2.77 5.64 17.25
C ILE A 63 -1.82 5.42 18.43
N GLU A 64 -0.55 5.09 18.17
CA GLU A 64 0.47 4.96 19.23
C GLU A 64 0.68 6.27 19.98
N GLN A 65 0.76 7.40 19.27
CA GLN A 65 0.90 8.72 19.88
C GLN A 65 -0.32 9.12 20.73
N LEU A 66 -1.54 8.83 20.25
CA LEU A 66 -2.77 9.12 20.99
C LEU A 66 -2.91 8.28 22.26
N ASN A 67 -2.33 7.08 22.27
CA ASN A 67 -2.34 6.17 23.41
C ASN A 67 -1.07 6.26 24.26
N ALA A 68 -0.16 7.18 23.94
CA ALA A 68 1.07 7.34 24.69
C ALA A 68 0.76 7.80 26.12
N PRO A 69 1.44 7.24 27.15
CA PRO A 69 1.25 7.68 28.52
C PRO A 69 1.71 9.14 28.68
N GLU A 70 0.95 9.93 29.43
CA GLU A 70 1.36 11.29 29.79
C GLU A 70 2.63 11.24 30.65
N ILE A 71 3.64 12.03 30.27
CA ILE A 71 4.86 12.15 31.07
C ILE A 71 4.58 13.13 32.21
N ASN A 72 4.62 12.63 33.44
CA ASN A 72 4.57 13.46 34.65
C ASN A 72 5.98 13.92 35.02
N PHE A 73 6.19 15.25 35.06
CA PHE A 73 7.48 15.88 35.38
C PHE A 73 7.57 16.44 36.82
N ASN A 74 6.56 16.19 37.67
CA ASN A 74 6.52 16.67 39.07
C ASN A 74 7.33 15.81 40.05
#